data_AF-A0A358CU48-F1
#
_entry.id   AF-A0A358CU48-F1
#
_cell.length_a   1.000
_cell.length_b   1.000
_cell.length_c   1.000
_cell.angle_alpha   90.00
_cell.angle_beta   90.00
_cell.angle_gamma   90.00
#
_symmetry.space_group_name_H-M   'P 1'
#
loop_
_entity.id
_entity.type
_entity.pdbx_description
1 polymer ?
#
loop_
_entity_poly.entity_id
_entity_poly.type
_entity_poly.pdbx_seq_one_letter_code
_entity_poly.pdbx_strand_id
1 'polypeptide(L)'
;MQEFTLLTGSTGLLGQYLLRDLLAKGLRVAVVVRPSKTLDARSRVDAIMSRWDRLEGRYLPRPVVLTGNLSSPGIGLSRQERLWIKNNCHTVLHNAASLSFTTGGPRTEEPWLGNVGGTTTLTALTRELGVPRFHHVSTAYVCGLRTGTIYETENNLGQKFGNDYEESKLEAENIVREAGFPEPPTFFRPAIIVGDSRTSFTSTYHGFYTPLRVMASLVPTMKGMPAIPESVWMMALGLNGDESKNLVPVDWVSKVIAHIVSKDYWHGRSYHLTPGNRVPVREIAAVTKEALMQRHEPKNSSSRVESGLPHIPESLALEFRQQMETYAAYWRDDPHFDASNTLEAAGELQCPSVDVAMLRRLCEFALRENFGWPRPPIHAPEFDVSAYVSQVDSTSGEEKATRYIDFEVSGAGGGNWSIMADDEEPCLGFPQPGRWPRIRTSAQALMDMSRGSLTAEKAFKTGQLIIFGVEGKPYESVQLIHKMFFRRETVS
;
A
#
# COMPACT_ATOMS: atom_id res chain seq x y z
N MET A 1 20.80 -16.50 2.88
CA MET A 1 19.46 -17.04 3.23
C MET A 1 18.41 -16.11 2.62
N GLN A 2 17.27 -16.62 2.17
CA GLN A 2 16.19 -15.76 1.66
C GLN A 2 15.43 -15.14 2.84
N GLU A 3 15.81 -13.93 3.22
CA GLU A 3 15.24 -13.18 4.33
C GLU A 3 13.96 -12.44 3.89
N PHE A 4 12.96 -12.41 4.75
CA PHE A 4 11.70 -11.72 4.49
C PHE A 4 11.83 -10.22 4.77
N THR A 5 11.11 -9.43 3.96
CA THR A 5 10.80 -8.03 4.25
C THR A 5 9.44 -7.94 4.95
N LEU A 6 9.44 -7.42 6.18
CA LEU A 6 8.22 -7.11 6.93
C LEU A 6 7.65 -5.77 6.46
N LEU A 7 6.52 -5.80 5.76
CA LEU A 7 5.81 -4.63 5.23
C LEU A 7 4.62 -4.27 6.13
N THR A 8 4.55 -3.01 6.57
CA THR A 8 3.36 -2.46 7.23
C THR A 8 2.56 -1.56 6.28
N GLY A 9 1.25 -1.46 6.50
CA GLY A 9 0.39 -0.59 5.69
C GLY A 9 0.10 -1.13 4.29
N SER A 10 0.25 -2.44 4.08
CA SER A 10 0.02 -3.13 2.80
C SER A 10 -1.42 -3.01 2.27
N THR A 11 -2.39 -2.62 3.11
CA THR A 11 -3.79 -2.40 2.70
C THR A 11 -4.09 -0.95 2.29
N GLY A 12 -3.17 0.00 2.49
CA GLY A 12 -3.28 1.37 1.98
C GLY A 12 -2.92 1.45 0.49
N LEU A 13 -3.17 2.60 -0.16
CA LEU A 13 -2.93 2.78 -1.59
C LEU A 13 -1.50 2.40 -1.98
N LEU A 14 -0.49 3.10 -1.47
CA LEU A 14 0.91 2.81 -1.79
C LEU A 14 1.32 1.40 -1.35
N GLY A 15 0.84 0.93 -0.19
CA GLY A 15 1.17 -0.39 0.33
C GLY A 15 0.72 -1.55 -0.57
N GLN A 16 -0.43 -1.42 -1.24
CA GLN A 16 -0.91 -2.44 -2.18
C GLN A 16 -0.01 -2.53 -3.43
N TYR A 17 0.52 -1.39 -3.88
CA TYR A 17 1.48 -1.34 -4.99
C TYR A 17 2.85 -1.88 -4.55
N LEU A 18 3.34 -1.50 -3.36
CA LEU A 18 4.59 -1.99 -2.79
C LEU A 18 4.56 -3.51 -2.67
N LEU A 19 3.46 -4.06 -2.17
CA LEU A 19 3.28 -5.50 -2.07
C LEU A 19 3.43 -6.18 -3.45
N ARG A 20 2.75 -5.67 -4.49
CA ARG A 20 2.89 -6.15 -5.87
C ARG A 20 4.33 -6.08 -6.36
N ASP A 21 4.97 -4.91 -6.26
CA ASP A 21 6.28 -4.65 -6.88
C ASP A 21 7.41 -5.41 -6.19
N LEU A 22 7.36 -5.54 -4.86
CA LEU A 22 8.31 -6.35 -4.09
C LEU A 22 8.18 -7.84 -4.47
N LEU A 23 6.96 -8.38 -4.49
CA LEU A 23 6.72 -9.78 -4.87
C LEU A 23 7.09 -10.06 -6.33
N ALA A 24 6.79 -9.13 -7.25
CA ALA A 24 7.15 -9.24 -8.66
C ALA A 24 8.66 -9.21 -8.90
N LYS A 25 9.43 -8.53 -8.04
CA LYS A 25 10.90 -8.55 -8.01
C LYS A 25 11.48 -9.82 -7.37
N GLY A 26 10.64 -10.72 -6.87
CA GLY A 26 11.06 -11.96 -6.24
C GLY A 26 11.44 -11.81 -4.76
N LEU A 27 11.18 -10.65 -4.14
CA LEU A 27 11.36 -10.49 -2.69
C LEU A 27 10.26 -11.28 -1.96
N ARG A 28 10.62 -11.83 -0.81
CA ARG A 28 9.68 -12.52 0.07
C ARG A 28 9.15 -11.53 1.08
N VAL A 29 7.83 -11.37 1.12
CA VAL A 29 7.19 -10.33 1.92
C VAL A 29 6.33 -10.96 3.02
N ALA A 30 6.45 -10.45 4.22
CA ALA A 30 5.50 -10.66 5.30
C ALA A 30 4.74 -9.35 5.52
N VAL A 31 3.43 -9.41 5.74
CA VAL A 31 2.59 -8.22 5.94
C VAL A 31 1.94 -8.24 7.31
N VAL A 32 1.95 -7.09 8.00
CA VAL A 32 1.17 -6.90 9.23
C VAL A 32 -0.14 -6.21 8.88
N VAL A 33 -1.26 -6.89 9.11
CA VAL A 33 -2.58 -6.40 8.71
C VAL A 33 -3.55 -6.47 9.88
N ARG A 34 -4.26 -5.36 10.11
CA ARG A 34 -5.36 -5.28 11.06
C ARG A 34 -6.63 -5.91 10.45
N PRO A 35 -7.35 -6.78 11.16
CA PRO A 35 -8.65 -7.26 10.72
C PRO A 35 -9.66 -6.10 10.65
N SER A 36 -10.75 -6.31 9.94
CA SER A 36 -11.91 -5.41 9.95
C SER A 36 -13.10 -6.09 10.60
N LYS A 37 -14.18 -5.32 10.84
CA LYS A 37 -15.43 -5.85 11.40
C LYS A 37 -15.99 -7.05 10.63
N THR A 38 -15.76 -7.11 9.32
CA THR A 38 -16.38 -8.10 8.42
C THR A 38 -15.39 -9.07 7.78
N LEU A 39 -14.09 -8.81 7.84
CA LEU A 39 -13.06 -9.59 7.16
C LEU A 39 -11.82 -9.69 8.03
N ASP A 40 -11.25 -10.89 8.10
CA ASP A 40 -9.96 -11.14 8.72
C ASP A 40 -8.79 -10.54 7.91
N ALA A 41 -7.58 -10.64 8.45
CA ALA A 41 -6.38 -10.10 7.81
C ALA A 41 -6.07 -10.79 6.47
N ARG A 42 -6.24 -12.12 6.38
CA ARG A 42 -5.92 -12.92 5.18
C ARG A 42 -6.84 -12.60 4.02
N SER A 43 -8.15 -12.58 4.25
CA SER A 43 -9.17 -12.25 3.26
C SER A 43 -8.96 -10.86 2.66
N ARG A 44 -8.55 -9.88 3.49
CA ARG A 44 -8.21 -8.54 3.03
C ARG A 44 -7.01 -8.54 2.09
N VAL A 45 -5.97 -9.31 2.39
CA VAL A 45 -4.77 -9.44 1.56
C VAL A 45 -5.07 -10.22 0.29
N ASP A 46 -5.84 -11.30 0.37
CA ASP A 46 -6.24 -12.12 -0.79
C ASP A 46 -7.04 -11.30 -1.80
N ALA A 47 -7.95 -10.44 -1.36
CA ALA A 47 -8.69 -9.53 -2.25
C ALA A 47 -7.75 -8.59 -3.04
N ILE A 48 -6.72 -8.06 -2.38
CA ILE A 48 -5.69 -7.21 -3.00
C ILE A 48 -4.88 -8.03 -4.02
N MET A 49 -4.40 -9.20 -3.61
CA MET A 49 -3.58 -10.07 -4.48
C MET A 49 -4.36 -10.60 -5.67
N SER A 50 -5.62 -10.97 -5.50
CA SER A 50 -6.51 -11.41 -6.57
C SER A 50 -6.79 -10.30 -7.59
N ARG A 51 -6.89 -9.04 -7.15
CA ARG A 51 -6.95 -7.89 -8.08
C ARG A 51 -5.65 -7.77 -8.88
N TRP A 52 -4.50 -7.91 -8.23
CA TRP A 52 -3.22 -7.83 -8.92
C TRP A 52 -3.02 -8.97 -9.92
N ASP A 53 -3.38 -10.20 -9.56
CA ASP A 53 -3.27 -11.33 -10.49
C ASP A 53 -4.07 -11.09 -11.78
N ARG A 54 -5.28 -10.52 -11.67
CA ARG A 54 -6.10 -10.15 -12.83
C ARG A 54 -5.44 -9.07 -13.67
N LEU A 55 -4.87 -8.04 -13.05
CA LEU A 55 -4.23 -6.93 -13.76
C LEU A 55 -2.90 -7.34 -14.42
N GLU A 56 -2.17 -8.26 -13.80
CA GLU A 56 -0.89 -8.78 -14.31
C GLU A 56 -1.07 -9.95 -15.28
N GLY A 57 -2.26 -10.55 -15.35
CA GLY A 57 -2.54 -11.72 -16.19
C GLY A 57 -1.80 -12.98 -15.76
N ARG A 58 -1.32 -13.04 -14.51
CA ARG A 58 -0.58 -14.17 -13.93
C ARG A 58 -0.70 -14.16 -12.41
N TYR A 59 -0.52 -15.31 -11.78
CA TYR A 59 -0.48 -15.36 -10.31
C TYR A 59 0.85 -14.84 -9.77
N LEU A 60 0.78 -13.87 -8.87
CA LEU A 60 1.92 -13.41 -8.09
C LEU A 60 2.16 -14.34 -6.89
N PRO A 61 3.42 -14.45 -6.41
CA PRO A 61 3.71 -15.05 -5.10
C PRO A 61 2.85 -14.42 -4.01
N ARG A 62 2.50 -15.17 -2.97
CA ARG A 62 1.71 -14.65 -1.84
C ARG A 62 2.62 -14.19 -0.70
N PRO A 63 2.23 -13.17 0.08
CA PRO A 63 2.96 -12.82 1.29
C PRO A 63 2.59 -13.76 2.46
N VAL A 64 3.44 -13.79 3.49
CA VAL A 64 3.03 -14.28 4.81
C VAL A 64 2.15 -13.21 5.46
N VAL A 65 0.97 -13.58 5.94
CA VAL A 65 0.04 -12.63 6.57
C VAL A 65 0.09 -12.80 8.08
N LEU A 66 0.46 -11.72 8.77
CA LEU A 66 0.51 -11.60 10.23
C LEU A 66 -0.62 -10.67 10.69
N THR A 67 -1.28 -11.03 11.78
CA THR A 67 -2.42 -10.24 12.29
C THR A 67 -1.92 -9.29 13.37
N GLY A 68 -2.01 -7.99 13.13
CA GLY A 68 -1.49 -7.00 14.06
C GLY A 68 -2.04 -5.59 13.86
N ASN A 69 -1.87 -4.76 14.87
CA ASN A 69 -2.28 -3.36 14.90
C ASN A 69 -1.17 -2.50 15.51
N LEU A 70 -0.67 -1.51 14.76
CA LEU A 70 0.44 -0.66 15.20
C LEU A 70 0.15 0.15 16.47
N SER A 71 -1.12 0.47 16.72
CA SER A 71 -1.54 1.20 17.93
C SER A 71 -1.64 0.30 19.18
N SER A 72 -1.41 -1.01 19.05
CA SER A 72 -1.47 -1.96 20.15
C SER A 72 -0.08 -2.26 20.71
N PRO A 73 0.07 -2.57 22.01
CA PRO A 73 1.35 -2.98 22.58
C PRO A 73 2.00 -4.13 21.81
N GLY A 74 3.28 -3.98 21.45
CA GLY A 74 4.02 -4.93 20.60
C GLY A 74 3.29 -5.27 19.29
N ILE A 75 2.61 -4.26 18.72
CA ILE A 75 1.82 -4.27 17.49
C ILE A 75 0.75 -5.37 17.41
N GLY A 76 0.32 -5.94 18.55
CA GLY A 76 -0.71 -6.98 18.61
C GLY A 76 -0.29 -8.36 18.10
N LEU A 77 1.00 -8.59 17.84
CA LEU A 77 1.50 -9.89 17.37
C LEU A 77 1.57 -10.93 18.50
N SER A 78 1.17 -12.15 18.17
CA SER A 78 1.34 -13.33 19.02
C SER A 78 2.81 -13.70 19.24
N ARG A 79 3.09 -14.50 20.26
CA ARG A 79 4.44 -15.01 20.55
C ARG A 79 5.03 -15.78 19.36
N GLN A 80 4.21 -16.59 18.68
CA GLN A 80 4.64 -17.38 17.52
C GLN A 80 5.00 -16.48 16.34
N GLU A 81 4.19 -15.46 16.04
CA GLU A 81 4.49 -14.49 14.97
C GLU A 81 5.78 -13.70 15.26
N ARG A 82 5.98 -13.25 16.51
CA ARG A 82 7.22 -12.56 16.92
C ARG A 82 8.45 -13.44 16.75
N LEU A 83 8.38 -14.69 17.19
CA LEU A 83 9.47 -15.65 17.03
C LEU A 83 9.75 -15.93 15.55
N TRP A 84 8.71 -16.02 14.73
CA TRP A 84 8.86 -16.19 13.30
C TRP A 84 9.55 -14.99 12.66
N ILE A 85 9.13 -13.75 12.97
CA ILE A 85 9.79 -12.52 12.48
C ILE A 85 11.26 -12.52 12.88
N LYS A 86 11.58 -12.75 14.16
CA LYS A 86 12.95 -12.80 14.66
C LYS A 86 13.85 -13.76 13.86
N ASN A 87 13.31 -14.90 13.44
CA ASN A 87 14.08 -15.94 12.76
C ASN A 87 14.12 -15.77 11.23
N ASN A 88 13.22 -14.99 10.64
CA ASN A 88 13.01 -15.00 9.19
C ASN A 88 13.03 -13.62 8.52
N CYS A 89 12.79 -12.54 9.27
CA CYS A 89 12.79 -11.18 8.74
C CYS A 89 14.14 -10.50 9.01
N HIS A 90 14.66 -9.84 7.99
CA HIS A 90 15.90 -9.05 8.10
C HIS A 90 15.68 -7.57 7.78
N THR A 91 14.57 -7.27 7.10
CA THR A 91 14.23 -5.93 6.65
C THR A 91 12.82 -5.57 7.09
N VAL A 92 12.63 -4.34 7.57
CA VAL A 92 11.31 -3.74 7.76
C VAL A 92 11.13 -2.64 6.72
N LEU A 93 9.99 -2.65 6.03
CA LEU A 93 9.51 -1.52 5.23
C LEU A 93 8.25 -0.95 5.89
N HIS A 94 8.45 0.10 6.68
CA HIS A 94 7.38 0.76 7.40
C HIS A 94 6.67 1.79 6.50
N ASN A 95 5.54 1.38 5.91
CA ASN A 95 4.71 2.24 5.04
C ASN A 95 3.38 2.67 5.68
N ALA A 96 2.94 2.02 6.75
CA ALA A 96 1.72 2.43 7.45
C ALA A 96 1.83 3.87 7.97
N ALA A 97 0.87 4.71 7.60
CA ALA A 97 0.68 6.06 8.12
C ALA A 97 -0.81 6.42 8.05
N SER A 98 -1.26 7.24 8.98
CA SER A 98 -2.55 7.92 8.89
C SER A 98 -2.37 9.26 8.18
N LEU A 99 -3.20 9.46 7.15
CA LEU A 99 -3.36 10.75 6.47
C LEU A 99 -4.55 11.54 7.03
N SER A 100 -5.27 10.97 8.01
CA SER A 100 -6.38 11.64 8.67
C SER A 100 -5.81 12.53 9.77
N PHE A 101 -6.14 13.81 9.72
CA PHE A 101 -5.75 14.77 10.75
C PHE A 101 -6.81 15.85 10.89
N THR A 102 -6.88 16.42 12.08
CA THR A 102 -7.56 17.69 12.37
C THR A 102 -6.48 18.67 12.82
N THR A 103 -6.52 19.90 12.33
CA THR A 103 -5.54 20.92 12.73
C THR A 103 -5.68 21.19 14.22
N GLY A 104 -4.60 21.02 15.00
CA GLY A 104 -4.61 21.25 16.44
C GLY A 104 -5.38 20.19 17.24
N GLY A 105 -5.53 18.98 16.71
CA GLY A 105 -6.12 17.85 17.43
C GLY A 105 -5.24 17.38 18.60
N PRO A 106 -5.80 16.63 19.57
CA PRO A 106 -5.01 16.08 20.65
C PRO A 106 -4.02 15.02 20.11
N ARG A 107 -2.81 14.98 20.67
CA ARG A 107 -1.76 14.00 20.29
C ARG A 107 -2.11 12.54 20.57
N THR A 108 -3.24 12.28 21.24
CA THR A 108 -3.80 10.94 21.47
C THR A 108 -4.63 10.43 20.28
N GLU A 109 -4.90 11.28 19.29
CA GLU A 109 -5.70 10.97 18.11
C GLU A 109 -4.84 10.91 16.83
N GLU A 110 -5.47 10.63 15.70
CA GLU A 110 -4.80 10.66 14.40
C GLU A 110 -4.46 12.13 14.02
N PRO A 111 -3.28 12.40 13.46
CA PRO A 111 -2.34 11.44 12.87
C PRO A 111 -1.27 10.93 13.85
N TRP A 112 -1.18 11.52 15.05
CA TRP A 112 -0.13 11.27 16.05
C TRP A 112 -0.13 9.83 16.55
N LEU A 113 -1.30 9.27 16.85
CA LEU A 113 -1.46 7.90 17.32
C LEU A 113 -0.84 6.88 16.35
N GLY A 114 -1.16 6.99 15.06
CA GLY A 114 -0.66 6.08 14.03
C GLY A 114 0.79 6.38 13.63
N ASN A 115 1.10 7.65 13.36
CA ASN A 115 2.39 8.03 12.78
C ASN A 115 3.51 8.03 13.81
N VAL A 116 3.29 8.56 15.01
CA VAL A 116 4.32 8.62 16.06
C VAL A 116 4.22 7.37 16.93
N GLY A 117 3.05 7.12 17.54
CA GLY A 117 2.86 5.98 18.45
C GLY A 117 3.11 4.62 17.78
N GLY A 118 2.60 4.45 16.56
CA GLY A 118 2.83 3.24 15.75
C GLY A 118 4.30 3.05 15.36
N THR A 119 4.99 4.13 14.97
CA THR A 119 6.43 4.09 14.63
C THR A 119 7.28 3.74 15.85
N THR A 120 7.01 4.36 17.01
CA THR A 120 7.70 4.05 18.27
C THR A 120 7.53 2.59 18.66
N THR A 121 6.30 2.06 18.57
CA THR A 121 6.02 0.67 18.93
C THR A 121 6.71 -0.31 17.97
N LEU A 122 6.68 -0.02 16.67
CA LEU A 122 7.32 -0.87 15.65
C LEU A 122 8.85 -0.83 15.75
N THR A 123 9.46 0.33 15.95
CA THR A 123 10.92 0.46 16.11
C THR A 123 11.40 -0.27 17.37
N ALA A 124 10.69 -0.14 18.50
CA ALA A 124 11.00 -0.90 19.71
C ALA A 124 10.94 -2.42 19.48
N LEU A 125 9.86 -2.92 18.86
CA LEU A 125 9.70 -4.34 18.59
C LEU A 125 10.77 -4.86 17.62
N THR A 126 11.03 -4.15 16.52
CA THR A 126 12.00 -4.59 15.51
C THR A 126 13.41 -4.71 16.08
N ARG A 127 13.79 -3.82 17.00
CA ARG A 127 15.03 -3.93 17.78
C ARG A 127 15.03 -5.13 18.73
N GLU A 128 13.95 -5.33 19.48
CA GLU A 128 13.79 -6.49 20.37
C GLU A 128 13.97 -7.80 19.60
N LEU A 129 13.43 -7.88 18.39
CA LEU A 129 13.50 -9.05 17.52
C LEU A 129 14.82 -9.14 16.73
N GLY A 130 15.71 -8.14 16.82
CA GLY A 130 17.01 -8.15 16.15
C GLY A 130 16.94 -8.00 14.63
N VAL A 131 15.90 -7.36 14.09
CA VAL A 131 15.78 -7.07 12.66
C VAL A 131 16.70 -5.89 12.32
N PRO A 132 17.77 -6.06 11.53
CA PRO A 132 18.83 -5.06 11.43
C PRO A 132 18.50 -3.89 10.49
N ARG A 133 17.67 -4.11 9.45
CA ARG A 133 17.39 -3.09 8.43
C ARG A 133 16.01 -2.48 8.58
N PHE A 134 15.96 -1.16 8.54
CA PHE A 134 14.71 -0.40 8.62
C PHE A 134 14.61 0.63 7.49
N HIS A 135 13.59 0.47 6.65
CA HIS A 135 13.17 1.45 5.67
C HIS A 135 11.88 2.13 6.14
N HIS A 136 11.82 3.45 6.09
CA HIS A 136 10.66 4.22 6.50
C HIS A 136 10.10 5.02 5.32
N VAL A 137 8.81 4.83 5.02
CA VAL A 137 8.09 5.70 4.09
C VAL A 137 7.58 6.92 4.85
N SER A 138 8.25 8.04 4.60
CA SER A 138 7.96 9.36 5.13
C SER A 138 7.17 10.20 4.11
N THR A 139 7.47 11.49 4.00
CA THR A 139 6.92 12.43 3.02
C THR A 139 7.94 13.51 2.69
N ALA A 140 7.92 14.06 1.47
CA ALA A 140 8.75 15.20 1.08
C ALA A 140 8.46 16.45 1.95
N TYR A 141 7.25 16.54 2.51
CA TYR A 141 6.78 17.70 3.27
C TYR A 141 7.25 17.72 4.74
N VAL A 142 8.17 16.85 5.16
CA VAL A 142 8.84 16.97 6.48
C VAL A 142 9.64 18.27 6.61
N CYS A 143 9.89 18.98 5.50
CA CYS A 143 10.44 20.32 5.46
C CYS A 143 9.49 21.42 6.00
N GLY A 144 8.21 21.09 6.21
CA GLY A 144 7.21 22.02 6.72
C GLY A 144 6.98 23.21 5.80
N LEU A 145 7.03 24.42 6.37
CA LEU A 145 6.81 25.70 5.68
C LEU A 145 8.05 26.25 4.97
N ARG A 146 9.16 25.51 4.91
CA ARG A 146 10.37 25.97 4.20
C ARG A 146 10.09 26.14 2.71
N THR A 147 10.74 27.14 2.10
CA THR A 147 10.65 27.48 0.68
C THR A 147 12.03 27.36 0.01
N GLY A 148 12.06 27.48 -1.32
CA GLY A 148 13.29 27.33 -2.11
C GLY A 148 13.60 25.86 -2.40
N THR A 149 14.89 25.51 -2.46
CA THR A 149 15.36 24.14 -2.67
C THR A 149 15.52 23.41 -1.35
N ILE A 150 14.90 22.23 -1.25
CA ILE A 150 14.98 21.33 -0.10
C ILE A 150 15.80 20.11 -0.51
N TYR A 151 16.90 19.83 0.20
CA TYR A 151 17.82 18.75 -0.13
C TYR A 151 17.47 17.44 0.57
N GLU A 152 17.74 16.30 -0.06
CA GLU A 152 17.49 14.98 0.53
C GLU A 152 18.27 14.74 1.83
N THR A 153 19.40 15.43 2.00
CA THR A 153 20.26 15.38 3.19
C THR A 153 19.72 16.21 4.36
N GLU A 154 18.76 17.10 4.12
CA GLU A 154 18.15 17.92 5.16
C GLU A 154 17.09 17.12 5.94
N ASN A 155 17.06 17.30 7.26
CA ASN A 155 16.10 16.66 8.16
C ASN A 155 15.39 17.70 9.03
N ASN A 156 15.71 17.75 10.32
CA ASN A 156 15.17 18.73 11.25
C ASN A 156 16.13 19.92 11.37
N LEU A 157 15.72 21.07 10.82
CA LEU A 157 16.41 22.35 10.90
C LEU A 157 15.62 23.39 11.73
N GLY A 158 14.66 22.93 12.56
CA GLY A 158 13.78 23.81 13.31
C GLY A 158 12.67 24.44 12.47
N GLN A 159 12.26 23.78 11.38
CA GLN A 159 11.15 24.24 10.54
C GLN A 159 9.82 24.31 11.31
N LYS A 160 8.96 25.25 10.87
CA LYS A 160 7.54 25.31 11.26
C LYS A 160 6.73 24.43 10.31
N PHE A 161 5.58 23.93 10.75
CA PHE A 161 4.72 23.02 9.97
C PHE A 161 3.41 23.69 9.56
N GLY A 162 2.88 23.26 8.42
CA GLY A 162 1.56 23.71 7.99
C GLY A 162 0.41 22.93 8.64
N ASN A 163 0.67 21.67 9.04
CA ASN A 163 -0.34 20.79 9.64
C ASN A 163 0.32 19.72 10.52
N ASP A 164 -0.49 19.13 11.41
CA ASP A 164 -0.12 18.04 12.32
C ASP A 164 0.44 16.81 11.59
N TYR A 165 0.02 16.56 10.35
CA TYR A 165 0.53 15.43 9.57
C TYR A 165 2.02 15.60 9.24
N GLU A 166 2.42 16.75 8.67
CA GLU A 166 3.82 17.07 8.35
C GLU A 166 4.72 16.95 9.59
N GLU A 167 4.26 17.51 10.73
CA GLU A 167 5.00 17.47 12.00
C GLU A 167 5.12 16.03 12.52
N SER A 168 4.01 15.27 12.55
CA SER A 168 4.02 13.87 12.99
C SER A 168 4.94 12.98 12.17
N LYS A 169 5.12 13.27 10.87
CA LYS A 169 6.00 12.53 9.97
C LYS A 169 7.47 12.86 10.21
N LEU A 170 7.83 14.11 10.51
CA LEU A 170 9.19 14.44 10.91
C LEU A 170 9.55 13.80 12.25
N GLU A 171 8.63 13.83 13.22
CA GLU A 171 8.85 13.19 14.52
C GLU A 171 9.05 11.67 14.38
N ALA A 172 8.25 11.01 13.54
CA ALA A 172 8.44 9.61 13.17
C ALA A 172 9.81 9.35 12.52
N GLU A 173 10.28 10.23 11.62
CA GLU A 173 11.64 10.10 11.05
C GLU A 173 12.73 10.17 12.12
N ASN A 174 12.61 11.09 13.08
CA ASN A 174 13.59 11.24 14.16
C ASN A 174 13.61 9.99 15.05
N ILE A 175 12.44 9.44 15.40
CA ILE A 175 12.33 8.17 16.15
C ILE A 175 13.08 7.05 15.44
N VAL A 176 12.85 6.88 14.13
CA VAL A 176 13.53 5.83 13.34
C VAL A 176 15.04 6.06 13.28
N ARG A 177 15.46 7.31 13.08
CA ARG A 177 16.88 7.69 12.99
C ARG A 177 17.63 7.45 14.31
N GLU A 178 16.98 7.74 15.43
CA GLU A 178 17.53 7.62 16.79
C GLU A 178 17.35 6.22 17.39
N ALA A 179 16.64 5.32 16.70
CA ALA A 179 16.36 3.97 17.19
C ALA A 179 17.63 3.11 17.38
N GLY A 180 18.76 3.46 16.75
CA GLY A 180 20.02 2.73 16.92
C GLY A 180 19.99 1.34 16.26
N PHE A 181 19.45 1.26 15.04
CA PHE A 181 19.57 0.07 14.20
C PHE A 181 21.03 -0.18 13.80
N PRO A 182 21.45 -1.44 13.61
CA PRO A 182 22.81 -1.78 13.16
C PRO A 182 23.19 -1.12 11.83
N GLU A 183 22.22 -1.02 10.90
CA GLU A 183 22.39 -0.34 9.62
C GLU A 183 21.66 1.01 9.64
N PRO A 184 22.23 2.08 9.03
CA PRO A 184 21.53 3.35 8.92
C PRO A 184 20.16 3.19 8.24
N PRO A 185 19.08 3.74 8.81
CA PRO A 185 17.76 3.64 8.20
C PRO A 185 17.69 4.34 6.85
N THR A 186 16.86 3.79 5.96
CA THR A 186 16.58 4.40 4.65
C THR A 186 15.24 5.14 4.70
N PHE A 187 15.17 6.35 4.15
CA PHE A 187 13.94 7.16 4.15
C PHE A 187 13.43 7.38 2.74
N PHE A 188 12.17 7.06 2.49
CA PHE A 188 11.49 7.38 1.24
C PHE A 188 10.50 8.51 1.49
N ARG A 189 10.68 9.64 0.81
CA ARG A 189 9.92 10.87 1.01
C ARG A 189 9.13 11.20 -0.26
N PRO A 190 7.99 10.53 -0.51
CA PRO A 190 7.14 10.87 -1.64
C PRO A 190 6.49 12.24 -1.47
N ALA A 191 6.29 12.92 -2.61
CA ALA A 191 5.41 14.07 -2.73
C ALA A 191 3.93 13.64 -2.70
N ILE A 192 3.00 14.48 -3.20
CA ILE A 192 1.57 14.15 -3.21
C ILE A 192 1.32 12.98 -4.16
N ILE A 193 0.98 11.83 -3.59
CA ILE A 193 0.68 10.63 -4.36
C ILE A 193 -0.71 10.75 -4.99
N VAL A 194 -0.78 10.60 -6.31
CA VAL A 194 -2.01 10.48 -7.08
C VAL A 194 -2.20 9.05 -7.59
N GLY A 195 -3.36 8.80 -8.21
CA GLY A 195 -3.67 7.50 -8.79
C GLY A 195 -2.68 7.04 -9.85
N ASP A 196 -2.80 5.77 -10.20
CA ASP A 196 -1.97 5.09 -11.18
C ASP A 196 -1.88 5.83 -12.52
N SER A 197 -0.68 6.03 -13.04
CA SER A 197 -0.45 6.80 -14.28
C SER A 197 -1.16 6.22 -15.52
N ARG A 198 -1.45 4.90 -15.50
CA ARG A 198 -2.06 4.16 -16.62
C ARG A 198 -3.53 3.88 -16.40
N THR A 199 -3.87 3.36 -15.22
CA THR A 199 -5.24 2.89 -14.90
C THR A 199 -6.07 3.94 -14.15
N SER A 200 -5.44 5.03 -13.69
CA SER A 200 -6.04 6.05 -12.80
C SER A 200 -6.51 5.52 -11.45
N PHE A 201 -6.23 4.25 -11.13
CA PHE A 201 -6.69 3.63 -9.91
C PHE A 201 -6.16 4.35 -8.68
N THR A 202 -7.07 4.63 -7.75
CA THR A 202 -6.77 5.05 -6.39
C THR A 202 -7.77 4.41 -5.42
N SER A 203 -7.33 4.14 -4.19
CA SER A 203 -8.19 3.72 -3.07
C SER A 203 -8.27 4.80 -1.99
N THR A 204 -7.70 5.97 -2.23
CA THR A 204 -7.69 7.10 -1.30
C THR A 204 -7.98 8.40 -2.05
N TYR A 205 -8.77 9.26 -1.45
CA TYR A 205 -9.29 10.48 -2.07
C TYR A 205 -8.97 11.70 -1.19
N HIS A 206 -7.70 11.81 -0.78
CA HIS A 206 -7.13 12.97 -0.08
C HIS A 206 -6.31 13.84 -1.05
N GLY A 207 -5.81 14.98 -0.58
CA GLY A 207 -4.96 15.87 -1.36
C GLY A 207 -5.66 16.36 -2.62
N PHE A 208 -5.11 16.01 -3.80
CA PHE A 208 -5.65 16.35 -5.12
C PHE A 208 -7.15 16.08 -5.28
N TYR A 209 -7.67 14.98 -4.69
CA TYR A 209 -9.06 14.58 -4.88
C TYR A 209 -10.05 15.31 -3.96
N THR A 210 -9.58 15.97 -2.89
CA THR A 210 -10.48 16.62 -1.92
C THR A 210 -11.25 17.79 -2.56
N PRO A 211 -10.61 18.76 -3.25
CA PRO A 211 -11.34 19.84 -3.92
C PRO A 211 -12.39 19.29 -4.90
N LEU A 212 -12.03 18.27 -5.69
CA LEU A 212 -12.95 17.62 -6.63
C LEU A 212 -14.17 17.03 -5.90
N ARG A 213 -13.97 16.35 -4.77
CA ARG A 213 -15.04 15.75 -3.98
C ARG A 213 -15.97 16.79 -3.34
N VAL A 214 -15.39 17.84 -2.75
CA VAL A 214 -16.15 18.95 -2.17
C VAL A 214 -16.99 19.62 -3.27
N MET A 215 -16.37 19.98 -4.39
CA MET A 215 -17.08 20.60 -5.51
C MET A 215 -18.18 19.69 -6.06
N ALA A 216 -17.92 18.39 -6.25
CA ALA A 216 -18.94 17.42 -6.68
C ALA A 216 -20.16 17.37 -5.74
N SER A 217 -19.94 17.55 -4.43
CA SER A 217 -21.03 17.59 -3.43
C SER A 217 -21.85 18.88 -3.47
N LEU A 218 -21.25 19.99 -3.94
CA LEU A 218 -21.91 21.29 -4.07
C LEU A 218 -22.62 21.47 -5.43
N VAL A 219 -22.29 20.68 -6.45
CA VAL A 219 -22.96 20.80 -7.77
C VAL A 219 -24.50 20.80 -7.68
N PRO A 220 -25.15 19.94 -6.87
CA PRO A 220 -26.61 19.98 -6.71
C PRO A 220 -27.15 21.30 -6.13
N THR A 221 -26.44 21.93 -5.20
CA THR A 221 -26.85 23.20 -4.58
C THR A 221 -26.62 24.40 -5.51
N MET A 222 -25.72 24.27 -6.48
CA MET A 222 -25.44 25.28 -7.50
C MET A 222 -26.44 25.28 -8.66
N LYS A 223 -27.42 24.39 -8.68
CA LYS A 223 -28.38 24.28 -9.78
C LYS A 223 -29.21 25.56 -9.93
N GLY A 224 -29.13 26.20 -11.10
CA GLY A 224 -29.83 27.45 -11.40
C GLY A 224 -29.04 28.71 -11.05
N MET A 225 -27.83 28.59 -10.49
CA MET A 225 -26.90 29.70 -10.32
C MET A 225 -26.12 29.96 -11.62
N PRO A 226 -25.66 31.21 -11.86
CA PRO A 226 -24.68 31.49 -12.91
C PRO A 226 -23.41 30.66 -12.72
N ALA A 227 -22.74 30.33 -13.83
CA ALA A 227 -21.47 29.61 -13.76
C ALA A 227 -20.44 30.45 -12.99
N ILE A 228 -19.92 29.89 -11.89
CA ILE A 228 -18.87 30.52 -11.08
C ILE A 228 -17.51 30.13 -11.69
N PRO A 229 -16.66 31.11 -12.08
CA PRO A 229 -15.32 30.83 -12.57
C PRO A 229 -14.44 30.18 -11.50
N GLU A 230 -13.57 29.28 -11.92
CA GLU A 230 -12.58 28.59 -11.09
C GLU A 230 -11.66 29.57 -10.34
N SER A 231 -11.37 30.74 -10.92
CA SER A 231 -10.59 31.80 -10.26
C SER A 231 -11.24 32.33 -8.99
N VAL A 232 -12.58 32.36 -8.92
CA VAL A 232 -13.29 32.84 -7.73
C VAL A 232 -13.24 31.80 -6.62
N TRP A 233 -13.31 30.50 -6.96
CA TRP A 233 -13.10 29.42 -6.01
C TRP A 233 -11.67 29.38 -5.48
N MET A 234 -10.67 29.61 -6.34
CA MET A 234 -9.27 29.72 -5.92
C MET A 234 -9.06 30.92 -4.99
N MET A 235 -9.63 32.08 -5.31
CA MET A 235 -9.56 33.28 -4.47
C MET A 235 -10.19 33.07 -3.09
N ALA A 236 -11.29 32.30 -3.01
CA ALA A 236 -11.90 31.90 -1.73
C ALA A 236 -10.96 31.07 -0.85
N LEU A 237 -9.94 30.44 -1.43
CA LEU A 237 -8.88 29.69 -0.73
C LEU A 237 -7.60 30.52 -0.56
N GLY A 238 -7.60 31.80 -0.94
CA GLY A 238 -6.41 32.65 -0.91
C GLY A 238 -5.37 32.33 -1.99
N LEU A 239 -5.77 31.64 -3.07
CA LEU A 239 -4.90 31.22 -4.17
C LEU A 239 -5.07 32.14 -5.38
N ASN A 240 -3.98 32.39 -6.10
CA ASN A 240 -4.00 33.15 -7.35
C ASN A 240 -3.86 32.27 -8.61
N GLY A 241 -3.50 30.99 -8.45
CA GLY A 241 -3.40 30.00 -9.51
C GLY A 241 -1.98 29.79 -10.05
N ASP A 242 -1.00 30.62 -9.66
CA ASP A 242 0.41 30.47 -10.01
C ASP A 242 1.15 29.51 -9.08
N GLU A 243 0.55 29.16 -7.94
CA GLU A 243 1.07 28.13 -7.04
C GLU A 243 1.15 26.79 -7.77
N SER A 244 2.15 26.00 -7.47
CA SER A 244 2.44 24.73 -8.13
C SER A 244 2.60 23.59 -7.13
N LYS A 245 2.15 22.40 -7.53
CA LYS A 245 2.10 21.19 -6.68
C LYS A 245 2.96 20.06 -7.23
N ASN A 246 3.66 19.37 -6.33
CA ASN A 246 4.42 18.17 -6.65
C ASN A 246 3.50 16.94 -6.61
N LEU A 247 2.99 16.51 -7.76
CA LEU A 247 2.14 15.32 -7.90
C LEU A 247 2.94 14.15 -8.47
N VAL A 248 2.83 12.96 -7.87
CA VAL A 248 3.54 11.74 -8.31
C VAL A 248 2.59 10.55 -8.41
N PRO A 249 2.58 9.77 -9.51
CA PRO A 249 1.76 8.57 -9.62
C PRO A 249 2.21 7.47 -8.66
N VAL A 250 1.25 6.83 -7.97
CA VAL A 250 1.53 5.74 -7.00
C VAL A 250 2.36 4.60 -7.61
N ASP A 251 2.12 4.26 -8.89
CA ASP A 251 2.78 3.14 -9.53
C ASP A 251 4.27 3.42 -9.79
N TRP A 252 4.65 4.68 -9.98
CA TRP A 252 6.04 5.09 -10.06
C TRP A 252 6.71 5.07 -8.69
N VAL A 253 6.07 5.69 -7.68
CA VAL A 253 6.60 5.74 -6.30
C VAL A 253 6.91 4.33 -5.80
N SER A 254 5.98 3.40 -5.98
CA SER A 254 6.17 2.01 -5.57
C SER A 254 7.31 1.30 -6.29
N LYS A 255 7.44 1.49 -7.62
CA LYS A 255 8.53 0.89 -8.41
C LYS A 255 9.90 1.38 -7.94
N VAL A 256 10.04 2.67 -7.64
CA VAL A 256 11.30 3.26 -7.15
C VAL A 256 11.64 2.70 -5.78
N ILE A 257 10.68 2.68 -4.83
CA ILE A 257 10.90 2.10 -3.50
C ILE A 257 11.31 0.62 -3.63
N ALA A 258 10.56 -0.17 -4.40
CA ALA A 258 10.86 -1.59 -4.57
C ALA A 258 12.22 -1.82 -5.27
N HIS A 259 12.65 -0.92 -6.16
CA HIS A 259 13.98 -0.95 -6.77
C HIS A 259 15.07 -0.75 -5.72
N ILE A 260 14.96 0.31 -4.90
CA ILE A 260 15.95 0.65 -3.87
C ILE A 260 15.99 -0.42 -2.78
N VAL A 261 14.84 -0.87 -2.29
CA VAL A 261 14.75 -1.94 -1.27
C VAL A 261 15.41 -3.24 -1.77
N SER A 262 15.33 -3.54 -3.07
CA SER A 262 15.95 -4.76 -3.64
C SER A 262 17.48 -4.72 -3.77
N LYS A 263 18.12 -3.60 -3.42
CA LYS A 263 19.54 -3.34 -3.69
C LYS A 263 20.24 -2.70 -2.49
N ASP A 264 20.97 -3.50 -1.74
CA ASP A 264 21.62 -3.12 -0.47
C ASP A 264 22.53 -1.88 -0.57
N TYR A 265 23.19 -1.68 -1.71
CA TYR A 265 24.08 -0.53 -1.93
C TYR A 265 23.37 0.84 -1.99
N TRP A 266 22.03 0.85 -2.12
CA TRP A 266 21.20 2.05 -2.04
C TRP A 266 20.64 2.31 -0.63
N HIS A 267 20.94 1.48 0.37
CA HIS A 267 20.37 1.62 1.70
C HIS A 267 21.10 2.72 2.50
N GLY A 268 20.47 3.21 3.57
CA GLY A 268 21.05 4.20 4.50
C GLY A 268 21.00 5.66 4.02
N ARG A 269 20.19 5.95 2.99
CA ARG A 269 20.01 7.31 2.43
C ARG A 269 18.56 7.78 2.53
N SER A 270 18.34 9.06 2.28
CA SER A 270 17.03 9.67 2.10
C SER A 270 16.75 9.93 0.63
N TYR A 271 15.53 9.69 0.19
CA TYR A 271 15.10 9.77 -1.21
C TYR A 271 13.85 10.63 -1.35
N HIS A 272 13.93 11.78 -2.01
CA HIS A 272 12.78 12.58 -2.42
C HIS A 272 12.16 11.98 -3.68
N LEU A 273 10.99 11.35 -3.53
CA LEU A 273 10.24 10.79 -4.65
C LEU A 273 9.29 11.86 -5.19
N THR A 274 9.86 12.80 -5.95
CA THR A 274 9.21 14.02 -6.47
C THR A 274 9.19 14.02 -8.00
N PRO A 275 8.26 14.75 -8.64
CA PRO A 275 8.17 14.76 -10.09
C PRO A 275 9.22 15.67 -10.72
N GLY A 276 9.54 15.45 -12.00
CA GLY A 276 10.40 16.36 -12.75
C GLY A 276 9.75 17.71 -13.04
N ASN A 277 8.41 17.77 -13.05
CA ASN A 277 7.63 18.99 -13.27
C ASN A 277 6.54 19.16 -12.18
N ARG A 278 6.41 20.38 -11.66
CA ARG A 278 5.29 20.76 -10.77
C ARG A 278 4.07 21.13 -11.60
N VAL A 279 2.88 20.94 -11.04
CA VAL A 279 1.60 21.20 -11.69
C VAL A 279 0.99 22.49 -11.14
N PRO A 280 0.74 23.50 -11.98
CA PRO A 280 0.07 24.73 -11.55
C PRO A 280 -1.35 24.46 -11.02
N VAL A 281 -1.73 25.14 -9.94
CA VAL A 281 -3.07 25.03 -9.33
C VAL A 281 -4.16 25.44 -10.32
N ARG A 282 -3.91 26.43 -11.19
CA ARG A 282 -4.84 26.79 -12.27
C ARG A 282 -5.19 25.62 -13.19
N GLU A 283 -4.26 24.71 -13.47
CA GLU A 283 -4.52 23.54 -14.31
C GLU A 283 -5.38 22.51 -13.57
N ILE A 284 -5.08 22.28 -12.29
CA ILE A 284 -5.89 21.42 -11.41
C ILE A 284 -7.33 21.93 -11.33
N ALA A 285 -7.51 23.24 -11.15
CA ALA A 285 -8.82 23.87 -11.05
C ALA A 285 -9.61 23.79 -12.36
N ALA A 286 -8.97 24.07 -13.49
CA ALA A 286 -9.57 23.97 -14.83
C ALA A 286 -10.04 22.55 -15.14
N VAL A 287 -9.20 21.53 -14.89
CA VAL A 287 -9.55 20.13 -15.12
C VAL A 287 -10.67 19.66 -14.19
N THR A 288 -10.64 20.07 -12.92
CA THR A 288 -11.70 19.76 -11.95
C THR A 288 -13.06 20.29 -12.43
N LYS A 289 -13.10 21.55 -12.88
CA LYS A 289 -14.31 22.16 -13.45
C LYS A 289 -14.79 21.40 -14.69
N GLU A 290 -13.90 21.11 -15.63
CA GLU A 290 -14.24 20.39 -16.87
C GLU A 290 -14.87 19.01 -16.57
N ALA A 291 -14.24 18.23 -15.68
CA ALA A 291 -14.73 16.91 -15.30
C ALA A 291 -16.11 16.94 -14.62
N LEU A 292 -16.39 17.98 -13.83
CA LEU A 292 -17.70 18.17 -13.20
C LEU A 292 -18.77 18.60 -14.21
N MET A 293 -18.45 19.50 -15.14
CA MET A 293 -19.39 19.96 -16.17
C MET A 293 -19.81 18.82 -17.09
N GLN A 294 -18.87 17.98 -17.55
CA GLN A 294 -19.19 16.82 -18.41
C GLN A 294 -20.15 15.81 -17.75
N ARG A 295 -20.14 15.70 -16.42
CA ARG A 295 -21.02 14.80 -15.67
C ARG A 295 -22.42 15.38 -15.45
N HIS A 296 -22.56 16.70 -15.42
CA HIS A 296 -23.76 17.40 -14.94
C HIS A 296 -24.47 18.27 -15.99
N GLU A 297 -23.90 18.49 -17.18
CA GLU A 297 -24.60 19.22 -18.25
C GLU A 297 -25.67 18.37 -18.97
N PRO A 298 -26.92 18.85 -19.08
CA PRO A 298 -27.79 18.50 -20.18
C PRO A 298 -27.19 19.08 -21.48
N LYS A 299 -27.21 18.34 -22.58
CA LYS A 299 -26.66 18.73 -23.91
C LYS A 299 -27.15 20.06 -24.51
N ASN A 300 -27.97 20.88 -23.83
CA ASN A 300 -28.59 22.10 -24.35
C ASN A 300 -28.68 23.24 -23.31
N SER A 301 -27.58 23.65 -22.66
CA SER A 301 -27.57 24.91 -21.89
C SER A 301 -26.57 25.91 -22.44
N SER A 302 -26.99 26.68 -23.44
CA SER A 302 -26.33 27.93 -23.80
C SER A 302 -26.66 28.99 -22.74
N SER A 303 -25.83 29.13 -21.70
CA SER A 303 -25.95 30.27 -20.78
C SER A 303 -25.10 31.43 -21.30
N ARG A 304 -25.76 32.58 -21.49
CA ARG A 304 -25.10 33.86 -21.79
C ARG A 304 -24.16 34.21 -20.63
N VAL A 305 -22.91 34.56 -20.97
CA VAL A 305 -21.97 35.17 -20.03
C VAL A 305 -22.46 36.60 -19.79
N GLU A 306 -23.10 36.87 -18.65
CA GLU A 306 -23.37 38.24 -18.21
C GLU A 306 -22.07 38.93 -17.82
N SER A 307 -21.89 40.16 -18.28
CA SER A 307 -20.73 40.99 -18.01
C SER A 307 -20.78 41.54 -16.58
N GLY A 308 -20.15 40.81 -15.66
CA GLY A 308 -19.87 41.18 -14.27
C GLY A 308 -19.02 40.07 -13.65
N LEU A 309 -18.13 40.39 -12.70
CA LEU A 309 -17.40 39.36 -11.97
C LEU A 309 -18.43 38.51 -11.21
N PRO A 310 -18.57 37.20 -11.51
CA PRO A 310 -19.55 36.36 -10.82
C PRO A 310 -19.18 36.29 -9.34
N HIS A 311 -20.10 36.69 -8.46
CA HIS A 311 -19.90 36.62 -7.02
C HIS A 311 -20.42 35.28 -6.48
N ILE A 312 -19.59 34.57 -5.71
CA ILE A 312 -20.04 33.41 -4.92
C ILE A 312 -20.84 33.95 -3.74
N PRO A 313 -22.06 33.46 -3.48
CA PRO A 313 -22.77 33.80 -2.25
C PRO A 313 -21.91 33.47 -1.03
N GLU A 314 -21.81 34.38 -0.06
CA GLU A 314 -20.91 34.23 1.09
C GLU A 314 -21.19 32.95 1.89
N SER A 315 -22.46 32.52 1.98
CA SER A 315 -22.82 31.25 2.62
C SER A 315 -22.20 30.03 1.93
N LEU A 316 -22.18 30.01 0.60
CA LEU A 316 -21.58 28.95 -0.19
C LEU A 316 -20.05 29.01 -0.15
N ALA A 317 -19.48 30.22 -0.19
CA ALA A 317 -18.04 30.42 -0.02
C ALA A 317 -17.57 29.97 1.37
N LEU A 318 -18.36 30.24 2.42
CA LEU A 318 -18.08 29.79 3.78
C LEU A 318 -18.18 28.27 3.90
N GLU A 319 -19.22 27.64 3.36
CA GLU A 319 -19.36 26.19 3.33
C GLU A 319 -18.16 25.53 2.62
N PHE A 320 -17.79 26.07 1.46
CA PHE A 320 -16.62 25.59 0.72
C PHE A 320 -15.34 25.72 1.54
N ARG A 321 -15.08 26.89 2.14
CA ARG A 321 -13.92 27.12 3.00
C ARG A 321 -13.89 26.18 4.20
N GLN A 322 -15.02 25.96 4.86
CA GLN A 322 -15.12 25.05 6.02
C GLN A 322 -14.85 23.61 5.64
N GLN A 323 -15.40 23.11 4.54
CA GLN A 323 -15.12 21.75 4.06
C GLN A 323 -13.65 21.57 3.62
N MET A 324 -13.01 22.67 3.26
CA MET A 324 -11.65 22.72 2.76
C MET A 324 -10.61 23.02 3.86
N GLU A 325 -11.01 23.56 5.03
CA GLU A 325 -10.14 24.10 6.08
C GLU A 325 -9.04 23.14 6.56
N THR A 326 -9.32 21.84 6.66
CA THR A 326 -8.31 20.82 7.03
C THR A 326 -7.12 20.79 6.06
N TYR A 327 -7.28 21.29 4.84
CA TYR A 327 -6.23 21.33 3.82
C TYR A 327 -5.70 22.75 3.55
N ALA A 328 -6.05 23.74 4.38
CA ALA A 328 -5.58 25.12 4.24
C ALA A 328 -4.05 25.21 4.18
N ALA A 329 -3.37 24.34 4.93
CA ALA A 329 -1.91 24.17 4.89
C ALA A 329 -1.36 23.90 3.49
N TYR A 330 -2.11 23.21 2.65
CA TYR A 330 -1.73 22.88 1.27
C TYR A 330 -2.01 24.03 0.30
N TRP A 331 -2.65 25.14 0.70
CA TRP A 331 -2.92 26.29 -0.19
C TRP A 331 -1.73 27.26 -0.21
N ARG A 332 -0.62 26.78 -0.76
CA ARG A 332 0.64 27.53 -0.92
C ARG A 332 1.43 26.99 -2.10
N ASP A 333 2.46 27.69 -2.57
CA ASP A 333 3.40 27.09 -3.52
C ASP A 333 4.22 25.98 -2.84
N ASP A 334 4.40 24.83 -3.50
CA ASP A 334 5.29 23.79 -3.00
C ASP A 334 6.76 24.18 -3.30
N PRO A 335 7.71 23.86 -2.40
CA PRO A 335 9.12 24.09 -2.69
C PRO A 335 9.64 23.21 -3.83
N HIS A 336 10.86 23.51 -4.28
CA HIS A 336 11.60 22.62 -5.14
C HIS A 336 12.32 21.57 -4.28
N PHE A 337 12.15 20.30 -4.61
CA PHE A 337 12.85 19.21 -3.93
C PHE A 337 13.99 18.74 -4.82
N ASP A 338 15.21 18.84 -4.31
CA ASP A 338 16.35 18.11 -4.89
C ASP A 338 16.08 16.61 -4.77
N ALA A 339 16.42 15.85 -5.81
CA ALA A 339 16.17 14.42 -5.94
C ALA A 339 17.44 13.67 -6.38
N SER A 340 18.61 14.20 -6.06
CA SER A 340 19.91 13.69 -6.53
C SER A 340 20.14 12.22 -6.21
N ASN A 341 19.91 11.77 -4.96
CA ASN A 341 19.99 10.37 -4.56
C ASN A 341 18.96 9.53 -5.32
N THR A 342 17.74 10.05 -5.49
CA THR A 342 16.67 9.33 -6.22
C THR A 342 17.03 9.12 -7.69
N LEU A 343 17.59 10.14 -8.34
CA LEU A 343 18.06 10.07 -9.73
C LEU A 343 19.29 9.18 -9.88
N GLU A 344 20.22 9.21 -8.91
CA GLU A 344 21.35 8.28 -8.86
C GLU A 344 20.87 6.83 -8.72
N ALA A 345 19.90 6.60 -7.83
CA ALA A 345 19.45 5.26 -7.49
C ALA A 345 18.50 4.62 -8.50
N ALA A 346 17.67 5.44 -9.14
CA ALA A 346 16.53 4.99 -9.93
C ALA A 346 16.25 5.89 -11.15
N GLY A 347 17.24 6.61 -11.69
CA GLY A 347 17.06 7.52 -12.82
C GLY A 347 16.52 6.87 -14.10
N GLU A 348 16.71 5.55 -14.26
CA GLU A 348 16.09 4.74 -15.31
C GLU A 348 14.56 4.60 -15.16
N LEU A 349 14.04 4.74 -13.94
CA LEU A 349 12.62 4.73 -13.62
C LEU A 349 12.10 6.17 -13.66
N GLN A 350 11.95 6.73 -14.86
CA GLN A 350 11.46 8.10 -15.01
C GLN A 350 10.05 8.28 -14.44
N CYS A 351 9.84 9.38 -13.70
CA CYS A 351 8.53 9.76 -13.18
C CYS A 351 7.61 10.18 -14.34
N PRO A 352 6.42 9.55 -14.52
CA PRO A 352 5.47 10.01 -15.50
C PRO A 352 5.01 11.43 -15.18
N SER A 353 5.04 12.33 -16.16
CA SER A 353 4.52 13.68 -16.00
C SER A 353 3.01 13.65 -15.72
N VAL A 354 2.60 14.28 -14.62
CA VAL A 354 1.19 14.51 -14.30
C VAL A 354 0.72 15.73 -15.09
N ASP A 355 0.35 15.50 -16.35
CA ASP A 355 -0.17 16.53 -17.26
C ASP A 355 -1.70 16.69 -17.16
N VAL A 356 -2.23 17.69 -17.86
CA VAL A 356 -3.68 17.95 -17.97
C VAL A 356 -4.47 16.70 -18.37
N ALA A 357 -3.94 15.89 -19.30
CA ALA A 357 -4.62 14.68 -19.75
C ALA A 357 -4.70 13.62 -18.64
N MET A 358 -3.65 13.44 -17.86
CA MET A 358 -3.64 12.54 -16.72
C MET A 358 -4.57 13.04 -15.61
N LEU A 359 -4.49 14.32 -15.25
CA LEU A 359 -5.39 14.93 -14.26
C LEU A 359 -6.85 14.68 -14.61
N ARG A 360 -7.21 14.84 -15.90
CA ARG A 360 -8.58 14.58 -16.37
C ARG A 360 -8.99 13.13 -16.14
N ARG A 361 -8.15 12.16 -16.54
CA ARG A 361 -8.42 10.72 -16.31
C ARG A 361 -8.56 10.39 -14.81
N LEU A 362 -7.76 11.02 -13.95
CA LEU A 362 -7.84 10.85 -12.50
C LEU A 362 -9.15 11.41 -11.93
N CYS A 363 -9.59 12.59 -12.37
CA CYS A 363 -10.87 13.17 -11.99
C CYS A 363 -12.04 12.30 -12.45
N GLU A 364 -12.05 11.89 -13.72
CA GLU A 364 -13.08 11.02 -14.29
C GLU A 364 -13.17 9.69 -13.55
N PHE A 365 -12.02 9.07 -13.23
CA PHE A 365 -11.96 7.87 -12.42
C PHE A 365 -12.61 8.09 -11.05
N ALA A 366 -12.18 9.12 -10.31
CA ALA A 366 -12.68 9.37 -8.96
C ALA A 366 -14.19 9.64 -8.94
N LEU A 367 -14.69 10.40 -9.91
CA LEU A 367 -16.12 10.65 -10.08
C LEU A 367 -16.86 9.36 -10.42
N ARG A 368 -16.37 8.55 -11.38
CA ARG A 368 -17.02 7.30 -11.78
C ARG A 368 -17.12 6.30 -10.63
N GLU A 369 -16.04 6.15 -9.86
CA GLU A 369 -16.00 5.27 -8.69
C GLU A 369 -16.70 5.88 -7.46
N ASN A 370 -17.31 7.07 -7.62
CA ASN A 370 -17.98 7.81 -6.55
C ASN A 370 -17.11 7.91 -5.29
N PHE A 371 -15.84 8.27 -5.48
CA PHE A 371 -14.84 8.35 -4.42
C PHE A 371 -14.74 7.07 -3.57
N GLY A 372 -14.93 5.91 -4.20
CA GLY A 372 -14.83 4.59 -3.59
C GLY A 372 -16.04 4.17 -2.75
N TRP A 373 -17.20 4.83 -2.93
CA TRP A 373 -18.42 4.54 -2.18
C TRP A 373 -19.60 4.08 -3.07
N PRO A 374 -20.36 3.04 -2.69
CA PRO A 374 -20.11 2.14 -1.57
C PRO A 374 -18.90 1.25 -1.84
N ARG A 375 -18.25 0.75 -0.77
CA ARG A 375 -17.11 -0.16 -0.94
C ARG A 375 -17.58 -1.43 -1.64
N PRO A 376 -16.90 -1.88 -2.72
CA PRO A 376 -17.24 -3.14 -3.37
C PRO A 376 -17.17 -4.30 -2.38
N PRO A 377 -18.10 -5.28 -2.48
CA PRO A 377 -18.01 -6.49 -1.68
C PRO A 377 -16.73 -7.26 -2.02
N ILE A 378 -16.10 -7.82 -1.00
CA ILE A 378 -15.01 -8.78 -1.19
C ILE A 378 -15.64 -10.17 -1.17
N HIS A 379 -15.47 -10.90 -2.26
CA HIS A 379 -15.94 -12.27 -2.38
C HIS A 379 -14.88 -13.23 -1.84
N ALA A 380 -15.32 -14.21 -1.05
CA ALA A 380 -14.45 -15.29 -0.63
C ALA A 380 -13.99 -16.11 -1.86
N PRO A 381 -12.76 -16.65 -1.84
CA PRO A 381 -12.31 -17.57 -2.88
C PRO A 381 -13.18 -18.83 -2.90
N GLU A 382 -13.31 -19.45 -4.08
CA GLU A 382 -14.01 -20.74 -4.23
C GLU A 382 -13.33 -21.86 -3.41
N PHE A 383 -12.00 -21.76 -3.28
CA PHE A 383 -11.19 -22.69 -2.51
C PHE A 383 -10.17 -21.92 -1.68
N ASP A 384 -10.23 -22.07 -0.36
CA ASP A 384 -9.26 -21.52 0.57
C ASP A 384 -8.41 -22.67 1.15
N VAL A 385 -7.10 -22.62 0.90
CA VAL A 385 -6.18 -23.68 1.33
C VAL A 385 -6.13 -23.77 2.87
N SER A 386 -6.22 -22.63 3.56
CA SER A 386 -6.16 -22.62 5.01
C SER A 386 -7.37 -23.29 5.63
N ALA A 387 -8.56 -22.94 5.15
CA ALA A 387 -9.81 -23.53 5.60
C ALA A 387 -9.87 -25.03 5.26
N TYR A 388 -9.37 -25.41 4.07
CA TYR A 388 -9.30 -26.81 3.66
C TYR A 388 -8.44 -27.64 4.60
N VAL A 389 -7.20 -27.20 4.88
CA VAL A 389 -6.29 -27.96 5.76
C VAL A 389 -6.81 -28.00 7.20
N SER A 390 -7.38 -26.90 7.72
CA SER A 390 -7.97 -26.88 9.06
C SER A 390 -9.19 -27.81 9.24
N GLN A 391 -9.90 -28.18 8.16
CA GLN A 391 -10.98 -29.19 8.24
C GLN A 391 -10.44 -30.62 8.29
N VAL A 392 -9.20 -30.83 7.86
CA VAL A 392 -8.52 -32.13 7.81
C VAL A 392 -7.73 -32.39 9.10
N ASP A 393 -7.63 -31.40 10.00
CA ASP A 393 -6.93 -31.40 11.28
C ASP A 393 -7.85 -31.88 12.43
N SER A 394 -7.52 -33.02 13.04
CA SER A 394 -8.27 -33.64 14.14
C SER A 394 -7.42 -33.91 15.39
N THR A 395 -6.17 -33.44 15.47
CA THR A 395 -5.33 -33.66 16.67
C THR A 395 -4.47 -32.45 17.07
N SER A 396 -4.81 -31.88 18.22
CA SER A 396 -4.00 -30.92 18.98
C SER A 396 -2.80 -31.61 19.64
N GLY A 397 -1.67 -31.68 18.94
CA GLY A 397 -0.40 -32.17 19.49
C GLY A 397 0.76 -31.29 19.06
N GLU A 398 1.11 -30.28 19.87
CA GLU A 398 2.19 -29.32 19.57
C GLU A 398 3.62 -29.86 19.77
N GLU A 399 3.82 -31.16 20.02
CA GLU A 399 5.14 -31.69 20.38
C GLU A 399 5.56 -32.90 19.53
N LYS A 400 6.64 -32.70 18.75
CA LYS A 400 7.52 -33.69 18.04
C LYS A 400 7.42 -33.82 16.51
N ALA A 401 7.10 -32.77 15.78
CA ALA A 401 7.32 -32.76 14.32
C ALA A 401 8.81 -32.85 13.96
N THR A 402 9.21 -33.89 13.22
CA THR A 402 10.58 -34.11 12.72
C THR A 402 10.75 -33.74 11.25
N ARG A 403 9.67 -33.57 10.49
CA ARG A 403 9.70 -33.08 9.10
C ARG A 403 8.61 -32.04 8.81
N TYR A 404 8.98 -31.01 8.06
CA TYR A 404 8.04 -30.04 7.50
C TYR A 404 8.23 -29.92 5.99
N ILE A 405 7.25 -29.34 5.32
CA ILE A 405 7.32 -28.97 3.90
C ILE A 405 6.77 -27.54 3.74
N ASP A 406 7.55 -26.67 3.11
CA ASP A 406 7.12 -25.32 2.78
C ASP A 406 6.20 -25.36 1.55
N PHE A 407 4.99 -24.82 1.66
CA PHE A 407 4.07 -24.61 0.55
C PHE A 407 3.99 -23.13 0.20
N GLU A 408 4.25 -22.81 -1.07
CA GLU A 408 4.04 -21.50 -1.68
C GLU A 408 2.90 -21.66 -2.71
N VAL A 409 1.68 -21.32 -2.28
CA VAL A 409 0.47 -21.47 -3.09
C VAL A 409 0.02 -20.13 -3.63
N SER A 410 0.01 -20.00 -4.95
CA SER A 410 -0.45 -18.81 -5.65
C SER A 410 -1.95 -18.86 -6.00
N GLY A 411 -2.53 -17.73 -6.39
CA GLY A 411 -3.97 -17.62 -6.73
C GLY A 411 -4.86 -17.32 -5.53
N ALA A 412 -6.15 -17.11 -5.81
CA ALA A 412 -7.15 -16.76 -4.79
C ALA A 412 -7.30 -17.88 -3.76
N GLY A 413 -7.28 -17.55 -2.47
CA GLY A 413 -7.26 -18.53 -1.37
C GLY A 413 -5.92 -19.24 -1.15
N GLY A 414 -4.88 -18.81 -1.88
CA GLY A 414 -3.50 -19.24 -1.68
C GLY A 414 -2.78 -18.49 -0.55
N GLY A 415 -1.52 -18.85 -0.33
CA GLY A 415 -0.69 -18.33 0.76
C GLY A 415 0.60 -19.12 0.92
N ASN A 416 1.37 -18.77 1.94
CA ASN A 416 2.60 -19.51 2.28
C ASN A 416 2.47 -20.13 3.67
N TRP A 417 2.77 -21.42 3.77
CA TRP A 417 2.72 -22.17 5.01
C TRP A 417 3.85 -23.20 5.08
N SER A 418 4.22 -23.63 6.28
CA SER A 418 4.86 -24.94 6.46
C SER A 418 3.79 -25.93 6.85
N ILE A 419 3.82 -27.13 6.30
CA ILE A 419 2.94 -28.21 6.73
C ILE A 419 3.79 -29.32 7.34
N MET A 420 3.39 -29.80 8.51
CA MET A 420 4.02 -30.94 9.17
C MET A 420 3.84 -32.22 8.31
N ALA A 421 4.90 -33.00 8.19
CA ALA A 421 5.05 -34.09 7.21
C ALA A 421 5.41 -35.45 7.84
N ASP A 422 5.25 -35.59 9.16
CA ASP A 422 5.29 -36.89 9.82
C ASP A 422 3.94 -37.60 9.58
N ASP A 423 3.83 -38.92 9.70
CA ASP A 423 2.65 -39.75 9.34
C ASP A 423 1.32 -39.41 10.08
N GLU A 424 1.21 -38.21 10.65
CA GLU A 424 0.05 -37.60 11.30
C GLU A 424 -0.65 -36.57 10.38
N GLU A 425 -1.77 -36.00 10.84
CA GLU A 425 -2.59 -35.08 10.05
C GLU A 425 -1.90 -33.73 9.79
N PRO A 426 -2.13 -33.11 8.61
CA PRO A 426 -1.45 -31.89 8.20
C PRO A 426 -1.86 -30.68 9.06
N CYS A 427 -0.90 -30.05 9.74
CA CYS A 427 -1.11 -28.80 10.47
C CYS A 427 -0.38 -27.62 9.79
N LEU A 428 -1.04 -26.44 9.73
CA LEU A 428 -0.46 -25.25 9.11
C LEU A 428 0.40 -24.46 10.12
N GLY A 429 1.69 -24.38 9.84
CA GLY A 429 2.64 -23.48 10.49
C GLY A 429 3.07 -22.32 9.59
N PHE A 430 3.83 -21.39 10.15
CA PHE A 430 4.51 -20.37 9.36
C PHE A 430 5.63 -20.98 8.48
N PRO A 431 5.92 -20.42 7.29
CA PRO A 431 6.99 -20.91 6.41
C PRO A 431 8.36 -21.00 7.10
N GLN A 432 9.11 -22.08 6.91
CA GLN A 432 10.44 -22.31 7.50
C GLN A 432 11.51 -22.44 6.41
N PRO A 433 11.81 -21.33 5.71
CA PRO A 433 12.62 -21.36 4.50
C PRO A 433 14.02 -21.93 4.68
N GLY A 434 14.38 -22.79 3.73
CA GLY A 434 15.73 -23.34 3.61
C GLY A 434 16.03 -24.48 4.58
N ARG A 435 15.07 -24.85 5.44
CA ARG A 435 15.18 -26.04 6.30
C ARG A 435 14.62 -27.30 5.64
N TRP A 436 13.67 -27.12 4.73
CA TRP A 436 12.83 -28.21 4.22
C TRP A 436 12.55 -28.10 2.72
N PRO A 437 12.10 -29.20 2.07
CA PRO A 437 11.59 -29.15 0.71
C PRO A 437 10.51 -28.08 0.57
N ARG A 438 10.52 -27.40 -0.57
CA ARG A 438 9.56 -26.35 -0.89
C ARG A 438 8.76 -26.70 -2.11
N ILE A 439 7.45 -26.57 -2.02
CA ILE A 439 6.51 -26.83 -3.11
C ILE A 439 5.90 -25.52 -3.58
N ARG A 440 5.88 -25.32 -4.89
CA ARG A 440 5.10 -24.27 -5.54
C ARG A 440 3.93 -24.87 -6.30
N THR A 441 2.75 -24.32 -6.08
CA THR A 441 1.54 -24.68 -6.83
C THR A 441 0.54 -23.52 -6.84
N SER A 442 -0.67 -23.77 -7.33
CA SER A 442 -1.79 -22.83 -7.30
C SER A 442 -2.96 -23.39 -6.50
N ALA A 443 -3.76 -22.49 -5.93
CA ALA A 443 -5.00 -22.84 -5.25
C ALA A 443 -5.95 -23.60 -6.19
N GLN A 444 -5.97 -23.25 -7.48
CA GLN A 444 -6.70 -23.97 -8.51
C GLN A 444 -6.25 -25.42 -8.65
N ALA A 445 -4.93 -25.67 -8.74
CA ALA A 445 -4.41 -27.04 -8.84
C ALA A 445 -4.73 -27.87 -7.58
N LEU A 446 -4.63 -27.27 -6.39
CA LEU A 446 -5.05 -27.93 -5.14
C LEU A 446 -6.55 -28.21 -5.10
N MET A 447 -7.38 -27.31 -5.62
CA MET A 447 -8.82 -27.51 -5.76
C MET A 447 -9.13 -28.66 -6.72
N ASP A 448 -8.50 -28.71 -7.89
CA ASP A 448 -8.70 -29.78 -8.87
C ASP A 448 -8.25 -31.13 -8.32
N MET A 449 -7.14 -31.16 -7.58
CA MET A 449 -6.71 -32.38 -6.90
C MET A 449 -7.67 -32.79 -5.77
N SER A 450 -8.22 -31.85 -4.99
CA SER A 450 -9.20 -32.17 -3.92
C SER A 450 -10.53 -32.68 -4.46
N ARG A 451 -10.87 -32.32 -5.70
CA ARG A 451 -12.03 -32.83 -6.45
C ARG A 451 -11.74 -34.13 -7.22
N GLY A 452 -10.48 -34.58 -7.25
CA GLY A 452 -10.05 -35.77 -8.00
C GLY A 452 -9.97 -35.58 -9.52
N SER A 453 -10.08 -34.35 -10.05
CA SER A 453 -9.94 -34.06 -11.48
C SER A 453 -8.47 -33.95 -11.93
N LEU A 454 -7.54 -33.82 -10.98
CA LEU A 454 -6.09 -33.78 -11.19
C LEU A 454 -5.40 -34.69 -10.17
N THR A 455 -4.38 -35.45 -10.58
CA THR A 455 -3.53 -36.21 -9.65
C THR A 455 -2.25 -35.43 -9.35
N ALA A 456 -1.65 -35.64 -8.18
CA ALA A 456 -0.39 -34.99 -7.81
C ALA A 456 0.75 -35.33 -8.80
N GLU A 457 0.79 -36.57 -9.30
CA GLU A 457 1.75 -36.99 -10.33
C GLU A 457 1.55 -36.25 -11.65
N LYS A 458 0.30 -36.12 -12.11
CA LYS A 458 -0.03 -35.36 -13.33
C LYS A 458 0.30 -33.88 -13.14
N ALA A 459 -0.01 -33.31 -11.98
CA ALA A 459 0.33 -31.93 -11.63
C ALA A 459 1.86 -31.70 -11.67
N PHE A 460 2.64 -32.65 -11.15
CA PHE A 460 4.10 -32.61 -11.21
C PHE A 460 4.63 -32.70 -12.65
N LYS A 461 4.16 -33.69 -13.43
CA LYS A 461 4.58 -33.89 -14.83
C LYS A 461 4.23 -32.71 -15.75
N THR A 462 3.16 -31.98 -15.44
CA THR A 462 2.70 -30.83 -16.23
C THR A 462 3.20 -29.49 -15.68
N GLY A 463 3.98 -29.49 -14.60
CA GLY A 463 4.55 -28.27 -14.01
C GLY A 463 3.56 -27.44 -13.17
N GLN A 464 2.36 -27.95 -12.88
CA GLN A 464 1.40 -27.33 -11.95
C GLN A 464 1.80 -27.51 -10.48
N LEU A 465 2.73 -28.44 -10.21
CA LEU A 465 3.34 -28.71 -8.91
C LEU A 465 4.85 -28.78 -9.10
N ILE A 466 5.59 -27.86 -8.48
CA ILE A 466 7.04 -27.76 -8.62
C ILE A 466 7.68 -27.96 -7.25
N ILE A 467 8.71 -28.79 -7.16
CA ILE A 467 9.38 -29.15 -5.90
C ILE A 467 10.83 -28.66 -5.95
N PHE A 468 11.26 -27.96 -4.89
CA PHE A 468 12.60 -27.41 -4.71
C PHE A 468 13.26 -28.00 -3.45
N GLY A 469 14.59 -28.04 -3.43
CA GLY A 469 15.36 -28.32 -2.22
C GLY A 469 15.39 -29.79 -1.77
N VAL A 470 15.18 -30.74 -2.69
CA VAL A 470 15.30 -32.18 -2.39
C VAL A 470 16.61 -32.68 -2.99
N GLU A 471 17.60 -33.01 -2.15
CA GLU A 471 18.66 -33.93 -2.55
C GLU A 471 18.03 -35.33 -2.70
N GLY A 472 17.54 -35.64 -3.91
CA GLY A 472 17.47 -37.02 -4.39
C GLY A 472 16.10 -37.71 -4.56
N LYS A 473 14.95 -37.20 -4.08
CA LYS A 473 13.67 -37.96 -4.20
C LYS A 473 12.37 -37.13 -4.34
N PRO A 474 12.15 -36.41 -5.46
CA PRO A 474 10.94 -35.62 -5.69
C PRO A 474 9.63 -36.44 -5.66
N TYR A 475 9.67 -37.73 -6.02
CA TYR A 475 8.49 -38.61 -6.02
C TYR A 475 7.95 -38.94 -4.62
N GLU A 476 8.82 -39.04 -3.60
CA GLU A 476 8.36 -39.25 -2.21
C GLU A 476 7.57 -38.02 -1.72
N SER A 477 8.01 -36.81 -2.08
CA SER A 477 7.26 -35.58 -1.80
C SER A 477 5.92 -35.54 -2.52
N VAL A 478 5.84 -35.97 -3.78
CA VAL A 478 4.57 -36.07 -4.53
C VAL A 478 3.59 -37.02 -3.83
N GLN A 479 4.06 -38.18 -3.37
CA GLN A 479 3.22 -39.15 -2.66
C GLN A 479 2.74 -38.61 -1.31
N LEU A 480 3.61 -37.91 -0.58
CA LEU A 480 3.26 -37.29 0.68
C LEU A 480 2.18 -36.21 0.50
N ILE A 481 2.30 -35.34 -0.51
CA ILE A 481 1.27 -34.35 -0.86
C ILE A 481 -0.06 -35.05 -1.15
N HIS A 482 -0.02 -36.14 -1.92
CA HIS A 482 -1.23 -36.89 -2.24
C HIS A 482 -1.91 -37.42 -0.98
N LYS A 483 -1.14 -38.00 -0.05
CA LYS A 483 -1.64 -38.48 1.24
C LYS A 483 -2.20 -37.35 2.10
N MET A 484 -1.46 -36.25 2.24
CA MET A 484 -1.81 -35.12 3.11
C MET A 484 -3.11 -34.44 2.70
N PHE A 485 -3.32 -34.25 1.40
CA PHE A 485 -4.48 -33.48 0.93
C PHE A 485 -5.66 -34.36 0.51
N PHE A 486 -5.47 -35.60 0.04
CA PHE A 486 -6.53 -36.29 -0.71
C PHE A 486 -7.03 -37.61 -0.10
N ARG A 487 -6.52 -38.03 1.07
CA ARG A 487 -6.97 -39.19 1.88
C ARG A 487 -7.37 -40.44 1.07
N ARG A 488 -6.72 -40.72 -0.07
CA ARG A 488 -6.96 -41.91 -0.91
C ARG A 488 -5.66 -42.52 -1.41
N GLU A 489 -5.73 -43.81 -1.67
CA GLU A 489 -4.64 -44.79 -1.84
C GLU A 489 -3.40 -44.27 -2.60
N THR A 490 -2.25 -44.77 -2.15
CA THR A 490 -0.92 -44.55 -2.73
C THR A 490 -0.94 -44.53 -4.27
N VAL A 491 -0.42 -43.45 -4.84
CA VAL A 491 -0.16 -43.37 -6.29
C VAL A 491 0.92 -44.41 -6.62
N SER A 492 0.55 -45.45 -7.37
CA SER A 492 1.38 -46.58 -7.80
C SER A 492 2.46 -46.17 -8.80
#